data_AF-A0A3L8RGZ4-F1
#
_entry.id   AF-A0A3L8RGZ4-F1
#
_cell.length_a   1.000
_cell.length_b   1.000
_cell.length_c   1.000
_cell.angle_alpha   90.00
_cell.angle_beta   90.00
_cell.angle_gamma   90.00
#
_symmetry.space_group_name_H-M   'P 1'
#
loop_
_entity.id
_entity.type
_entity.pdbx_description
1 polymer ?
#
loop_
_entity_poly.entity_id
_entity_poly.type
_entity_poly.pdbx_seq_one_letter_code
_entity_poly.pdbx_strand_id
1 'polypeptide(L)'
;MVMATISSVRYVSPFSWVALNTNEALEVFARGSDGTLQHNWQTAPSRNEWSGWSSLGGSLESDPVVATNLDGRMEAFILDTEGAVWHAWQTTPLSSSWSSWGSLGGFGDSSPAGTPTVARNFDGRLEVFVRASDGSVQHVWQTAPNNGWESEWKALFDDQVIGDVAVIPDADGRLEAFARAYSYEGALTVLHAYQRPHVNGWAFGQLNGAPQGDPTAVLNTSGQQEVFVLGPDDSVEHIWQTKPGNGWAPGWRSIGGDTPAGTPAIGVNTDGRLDVFTRQEGGTLEHKWQTNPAPDGKWSSAWVSLYSGTPLVIGDPVVASNADGRLEVFALFGDGTIRCAWQNVAGNDNDWSAWHSLGVPESSQGG
;
A
#
# COMPACT_ATOMS: atom_id res chain seq x y z
N MET A 1 15.62 -24.16 18.48
CA MET A 1 14.69 -24.08 17.34
C MET A 1 13.43 -23.44 17.85
N VAL A 2 13.39 -22.10 17.82
CA VAL A 2 12.18 -21.33 18.09
C VAL A 2 11.76 -20.82 16.72
N MET A 3 10.70 -21.41 16.17
CA MET A 3 10.03 -20.83 15.02
C MET A 3 9.55 -19.46 15.45
N ALA A 4 10.04 -18.40 14.81
CA ALA A 4 9.39 -17.11 14.89
C ALA A 4 7.96 -17.33 14.42
N THR A 5 6.99 -17.25 15.33
CA THR A 5 5.60 -17.10 14.95
C THR A 5 5.53 -15.80 14.17
N ILE A 6 5.34 -15.90 12.86
CA ILE A 6 4.99 -14.79 12.01
C ILE A 6 3.62 -14.33 12.52
N SER A 7 3.62 -13.44 13.51
CA SER A 7 2.47 -12.60 13.83
C SER A 7 2.15 -11.87 12.54
N SER A 8 1.01 -12.21 11.96
CA SER A 8 0.58 -11.88 10.60
C SER A 8 1.02 -10.48 10.20
N VAL A 9 2.08 -10.39 9.40
CA VAL A 9 2.33 -9.13 8.72
C VAL A 9 1.37 -9.09 7.55
N ARG A 10 0.27 -8.35 7.73
CA ARG A 10 -0.69 -8.07 6.68
C ARG A 10 -0.19 -6.81 6.00
N TYR A 11 0.56 -6.95 4.90
CA TYR A 11 1.06 -5.80 4.16
C TYR A 11 -0.10 -5.17 3.39
N VAL A 12 -0.24 -3.86 3.56
CA VAL A 12 -1.09 -3.01 2.73
C VAL A 12 -0.14 -1.96 2.19
N SER A 13 0.16 -1.99 0.90
CA SER A 13 0.68 -0.85 0.16
C SER A 13 0.25 -1.06 -1.31
N PRO A 14 0.11 0.01 -2.09
CA PRO A 14 1.25 0.92 -2.27
C PRO A 14 1.25 2.22 -1.45
N PHE A 15 0.12 2.78 -1.00
CA PHE A 15 0.16 4.03 -0.20
C PHE A 15 -0.87 4.04 0.92
N SER A 16 -0.77 3.07 1.85
CA SER A 16 -1.87 2.72 2.75
C SER A 16 -2.17 3.82 3.78
N TRP A 17 -3.33 4.42 3.57
CA TRP A 17 -4.08 5.21 4.53
C TRP A 17 -5.02 4.34 5.38
N VAL A 18 -4.83 3.00 5.37
CA VAL A 18 -5.54 2.04 6.24
C VAL A 18 -4.50 1.20 6.97
N ALA A 19 -4.60 1.10 8.30
CA ALA A 19 -3.71 0.32 9.14
C ALA A 19 -4.48 -0.59 10.10
N LEU A 20 -3.85 -1.69 10.50
CA LEU A 20 -4.34 -2.55 11.57
C LEU A 20 -3.68 -2.13 12.89
N ASN A 21 -4.49 -1.76 13.88
CA ASN A 21 -4.00 -1.45 15.22
C ASN A 21 -3.49 -2.69 15.94
N THR A 22 -2.73 -2.48 17.02
CA THR A 22 -2.28 -3.57 17.91
C THR A 22 -3.44 -4.31 18.61
N ASN A 23 -4.61 -3.68 18.69
CA ASN A 23 -5.84 -4.33 19.16
C ASN A 23 -6.57 -5.10 18.04
N GLU A 24 -6.01 -5.19 16.83
CA GLU A 24 -6.56 -5.83 15.64
C GLU A 24 -7.79 -5.13 15.02
N ALA A 25 -8.05 -3.87 15.38
CA ALA A 25 -9.07 -3.05 14.75
C ALA A 25 -8.47 -2.26 13.56
N LEU A 26 -9.18 -2.21 12.43
CA LEU A 26 -8.77 -1.36 11.31
C LEU A 26 -8.96 0.12 11.65
N GLU A 27 -8.05 0.95 11.16
CA GLU A 27 -8.09 2.40 11.25
C GLU A 27 -7.74 3.01 9.90
N VAL A 28 -8.50 4.02 9.54
CA VAL A 28 -8.46 4.71 8.27
C VAL A 28 -8.01 6.14 8.54
N PHE A 29 -7.09 6.63 7.73
CA PHE A 29 -6.51 7.97 7.78
C PHE A 29 -6.85 8.72 6.51
N ALA A 30 -6.96 10.03 6.57
CA ALA A 30 -7.16 10.85 5.38
C ALA A 30 -6.76 12.29 5.66
N ARG A 31 -6.53 13.05 4.60
CA ARG A 31 -6.47 14.50 4.69
C ARG A 31 -7.88 15.07 4.65
N GLY A 32 -8.23 15.88 5.64
CA GLY A 32 -9.48 16.63 5.62
C GLY A 32 -9.42 17.83 4.69
N SER A 33 -10.58 18.36 4.29
CA SER A 33 -10.68 19.55 3.44
C SER A 33 -10.10 20.82 4.10
N ASP A 34 -10.02 20.82 5.44
CA ASP A 34 -9.36 21.82 6.27
C ASP A 34 -7.84 21.65 6.35
N GLY A 35 -7.28 20.65 5.65
CA GLY A 35 -5.87 20.31 5.65
C GLY A 35 -5.41 19.57 6.91
N THR A 36 -6.30 19.12 7.80
CA THR A 36 -5.87 18.36 8.98
C THR A 36 -5.76 16.86 8.69
N LEU A 37 -4.95 16.13 9.47
CA LEU A 37 -4.95 14.67 9.48
C LEU A 37 -6.22 14.21 10.18
N GLN A 38 -7.02 13.42 9.50
CA GLN A 38 -8.26 12.83 10.00
C GLN A 38 -8.08 11.33 10.14
N HIS A 39 -8.76 10.74 11.12
CA HIS A 39 -8.81 9.29 11.28
C HIS A 39 -10.19 8.78 11.71
N ASN A 40 -10.46 7.52 11.42
CA ASN A 40 -11.67 6.81 11.80
C ASN A 40 -11.32 5.33 12.02
N TRP A 41 -11.74 4.74 13.13
CA TRP A 41 -11.33 3.38 13.50
C TRP A 41 -12.51 2.48 13.84
N GLN A 42 -12.34 1.19 13.63
CA GLN A 42 -13.25 0.17 14.13
C GLN A 42 -13.27 0.20 15.67
N THR A 43 -14.45 0.33 16.26
CA THR A 43 -14.63 0.40 17.73
C THR A 43 -14.35 -0.93 18.44
N ALA A 44 -14.35 -2.04 17.70
CA ALA A 44 -13.79 -3.32 18.10
C ALA A 44 -13.36 -4.12 16.87
N PRO A 45 -12.43 -5.09 17.00
CA PRO A 45 -11.91 -5.85 15.88
C PRO A 45 -13.00 -6.54 15.08
N SER A 46 -12.89 -6.46 13.76
CA SER A 46 -13.80 -7.11 12.80
C SER A 46 -15.28 -6.72 12.97
N ARG A 47 -15.57 -5.60 13.64
CA ARG A 47 -16.91 -5.02 13.70
C ARG A 47 -17.09 -3.98 12.61
N ASN A 48 -18.27 -3.97 12.03
CA ASN A 48 -18.70 -2.95 11.07
C ASN A 48 -19.20 -1.68 11.79
N GLU A 49 -18.58 -1.34 12.93
CA GLU A 49 -18.93 -0.21 13.80
C GLU A 49 -17.71 0.71 13.91
N TRP A 50 -17.82 1.90 13.33
CA TRP A 50 -16.74 2.87 13.21
C TRP A 50 -16.92 4.04 14.18
N SER A 51 -15.82 4.64 14.64
CA SER A 51 -15.81 5.74 15.60
C SER A 51 -16.45 7.04 15.09
N GLY A 52 -16.47 7.20 13.75
CA GLY A 52 -16.63 8.50 13.12
C GLY A 52 -15.28 9.21 12.96
N TRP A 53 -15.23 10.22 12.10
CA TRP A 53 -14.02 10.98 11.81
C TRP A 53 -13.64 11.90 12.97
N SER A 54 -12.37 11.84 13.36
CA SER A 54 -11.76 12.72 14.35
C SER A 54 -10.49 13.34 13.78
N SER A 55 -10.21 14.58 14.16
CA SER A 55 -8.98 15.26 13.74
C SER A 55 -7.83 14.92 14.67
N LEU A 56 -6.68 14.59 14.09
CA LEU A 56 -5.38 14.53 14.75
C LEU A 56 -4.60 15.86 14.63
N GLY A 57 -5.22 16.89 14.02
CA GLY A 57 -4.60 18.18 13.78
C GLY A 57 -3.57 18.15 12.64
N GLY A 58 -2.60 19.06 12.68
CA GLY A 58 -1.62 19.26 11.60
C GLY A 58 -2.12 20.16 10.48
N SER A 59 -1.22 20.47 9.55
CA SER A 59 -1.50 21.22 8.32
C SER A 59 -0.86 20.44 7.18
N LEU A 60 -1.56 19.42 6.71
CA LEU A 60 -1.16 18.50 5.67
C LEU A 60 -1.23 19.20 4.32
N GLU A 61 -0.17 19.03 3.55
CA GLU A 61 -0.05 19.52 2.19
C GLU A 61 -0.29 18.41 1.16
N SER A 62 -0.05 17.16 1.56
CA SER A 62 -0.34 15.92 0.81
C SER A 62 -1.25 14.98 1.60
N ASP A 63 -1.73 13.93 0.93
CA ASP A 63 -2.37 12.80 1.61
C ASP A 63 -1.36 12.09 2.53
N PRO A 64 -1.81 11.58 3.69
CA PRO A 64 -0.94 10.94 4.66
C PRO A 64 -0.70 9.47 4.34
N VAL A 65 0.48 8.99 4.71
CA VAL A 65 0.85 7.57 4.71
C VAL A 65 1.12 7.16 6.14
N VAL A 66 0.55 6.06 6.61
CA VAL A 66 0.68 5.63 8.00
C VAL A 66 1.31 4.25 8.09
N ALA A 67 2.29 4.12 8.98
CA ALA A 67 2.94 2.85 9.29
C ALA A 67 2.94 2.59 10.81
N THR A 68 3.01 1.32 11.19
CA THR A 68 3.10 0.92 12.60
C THR A 68 4.54 0.59 12.98
N ASN A 69 5.07 1.33 13.95
CA ASN A 69 6.37 1.08 14.57
C ASN A 69 6.43 -0.31 15.22
N LEU A 70 7.64 -0.79 15.52
CA LEU A 70 7.83 -2.09 16.16
C LEU A 70 7.17 -2.16 17.54
N ASP A 71 7.11 -1.04 18.26
CA ASP A 71 6.44 -0.92 19.56
C ASP A 71 4.90 -0.78 19.49
N GLY A 72 4.32 -0.78 18.28
CA GLY A 72 2.89 -0.68 18.07
C GLY A 72 2.33 0.73 18.01
N ARG A 73 3.17 1.77 18.11
CA ARG A 73 2.75 3.16 17.86
C ARG A 73 2.59 3.39 16.36
N MET A 74 1.51 4.04 15.95
CA MET A 74 1.38 4.51 14.57
C MET A 74 2.21 5.77 14.34
N GLU A 75 2.74 5.92 13.14
CA GLU A 75 3.49 7.08 12.67
C GLU A 75 3.00 7.45 11.27
N ALA A 76 2.62 8.72 11.13
CA ALA A 76 2.09 9.30 9.92
C ALA A 76 3.18 10.12 9.24
N PHE A 77 3.20 10.06 7.91
CA PHE A 77 4.16 10.72 7.04
C PHE A 77 3.41 11.50 5.98
N ILE A 78 3.85 12.74 5.73
CA ILE A 78 3.35 13.59 4.64
C ILE A 78 4.52 14.18 3.87
N LEU A 79 4.24 14.70 2.69
CA LEU A 79 5.19 15.38 1.82
C LEU A 79 4.72 16.82 1.62
N ASP A 80 5.60 17.78 1.83
CA ASP A 80 5.32 19.18 1.49
C ASP A 80 5.61 19.48 0.01
N THR A 81 5.21 20.65 -0.45
CA THR A 81 5.39 21.04 -1.86
C THR A 81 6.85 21.25 -2.27
N GLU A 82 7.72 21.41 -1.28
CA GLU A 82 9.16 21.63 -1.40
C GLU A 82 9.96 20.31 -1.38
N GLY A 83 9.33 19.18 -1.09
CA GLY A 83 9.95 17.85 -1.09
C GLY A 83 10.51 17.38 0.25
N ALA A 84 10.22 18.09 1.35
CA ALA A 84 10.52 17.58 2.66
C ALA A 84 9.43 16.61 3.14
N VAL A 85 9.88 15.50 3.74
CA VAL A 85 8.98 14.59 4.43
C VAL A 85 8.82 15.07 5.87
N TRP A 86 7.56 15.15 6.30
CA TRP A 86 7.21 15.42 7.68
C TRP A 86 6.60 14.18 8.32
N HIS A 87 6.82 14.01 9.61
CA HIS A 87 6.29 12.87 10.35
C HIS A 87 5.78 13.26 11.73
N ALA A 88 4.80 12.52 12.22
CA ALA A 88 4.28 12.58 13.59
C ALA A 88 3.88 11.18 14.05
N TRP A 89 3.97 10.90 15.35
CA TRP A 89 3.70 9.57 15.89
C TRP A 89 2.81 9.60 17.12
N GLN A 90 2.06 8.52 17.34
CA GLN A 90 1.38 8.27 18.61
C GLN A 90 2.41 8.23 19.75
N THR A 91 2.12 8.91 20.86
CA THR A 91 2.99 8.93 22.04
C THR A 91 3.05 7.59 22.78
N THR A 92 1.97 6.81 22.71
CA THR A 92 1.86 5.42 23.18
C THR A 92 0.88 4.67 22.26
N PRO A 93 0.96 3.33 22.13
CA PRO A 93 0.06 2.56 21.27
C PRO A 93 -1.42 2.82 21.63
N LEU A 94 -2.28 2.93 20.62
CA LEU A 94 -3.73 3.20 20.75
C LEU A 94 -4.09 4.57 21.38
N SER A 95 -3.13 5.48 21.50
CA SER A 95 -3.37 6.82 22.04
C SER A 95 -3.92 7.77 20.98
N SER A 96 -4.84 8.65 21.37
CA SER A 96 -5.24 9.83 20.59
C SER A 96 -4.24 10.98 20.69
N SER A 97 -3.21 10.87 21.54
CA SER A 97 -2.15 11.89 21.69
C SER A 97 -0.96 11.60 20.79
N TRP A 98 -0.70 12.52 19.87
CA TRP A 98 0.42 12.47 18.91
C TRP A 98 1.52 13.46 19.28
N SER A 99 2.72 13.23 18.77
CA SER A 99 3.82 14.20 18.80
C SER A 99 3.47 15.44 17.97
N SER A 100 4.25 16.51 18.13
CA SER A 100 4.31 17.54 17.08
C SER A 100 4.91 16.95 15.80
N TRP A 101 4.58 17.56 14.66
CA TRP A 101 5.23 17.26 13.38
C TRP A 101 6.71 17.62 13.42
N GLY A 102 7.56 16.69 13.02
CA GLY A 102 8.99 16.88 12.77
C GLY A 102 9.29 16.82 11.28
N SER A 103 10.38 17.44 10.84
CA SER A 103 10.87 17.31 9.46
C SER A 103 11.98 16.26 9.42
N LEU A 104 11.91 15.36 8.43
CA LEU A 104 12.97 14.46 8.04
C LEU A 104 13.90 15.08 6.97
N GLY A 105 13.70 16.37 6.66
CA GLY A 105 14.33 17.02 5.53
C GLY A 105 13.80 16.50 4.18
N GLY A 106 14.49 16.89 3.11
CA GLY A 106 14.22 16.45 1.74
C GLY A 106 15.52 16.02 1.05
N PHE A 107 15.42 15.73 -0.24
CA PHE A 107 16.45 15.04 -1.01
C PHE A 107 17.16 15.91 -2.06
N GLY A 108 17.39 17.19 -1.74
CA GLY A 108 18.14 18.14 -2.58
C GLY A 108 17.24 19.08 -3.38
N ASP A 109 17.69 19.44 -4.59
CA ASP A 109 17.04 20.46 -5.44
C ASP A 109 15.84 19.92 -6.27
N SER A 110 15.59 18.61 -6.22
CA SER A 110 14.52 17.97 -6.97
C SER A 110 13.21 17.99 -6.19
N SER A 111 12.13 18.41 -6.85
CA SER A 111 10.79 18.42 -6.26
C SER A 111 10.22 17.00 -6.13
N PRO A 112 9.30 16.76 -5.20
CA PRO A 112 8.61 15.48 -5.10
C PRO A 112 7.68 15.27 -6.30
N ALA A 113 7.52 14.02 -6.72
CA ALA A 113 6.65 13.67 -7.85
C ALA A 113 5.73 12.47 -7.60
N GLY A 114 5.66 12.00 -6.36
CA GLY A 114 4.87 10.83 -5.98
C GLY A 114 4.48 10.82 -4.51
N THR A 115 3.68 9.83 -4.13
CA THR A 115 3.30 9.62 -2.72
C THR A 115 4.43 8.90 -1.98
N PRO A 116 4.75 9.26 -0.72
CA PRO A 116 5.72 8.51 0.06
C PRO A 116 5.28 7.05 0.24
N THR A 117 6.24 6.14 0.30
CA THR A 117 5.99 4.73 0.68
C THR A 117 6.75 4.46 1.96
N VAL A 118 6.12 3.79 2.92
CA VAL A 118 6.76 3.45 4.20
C VAL A 118 6.71 1.96 4.41
N ALA A 119 7.88 1.35 4.67
CA ALA A 119 7.99 -0.06 4.94
C ALA A 119 8.80 -0.29 6.22
N ARG A 120 8.57 -1.44 6.87
CA ARG A 120 9.31 -1.85 8.06
C ARG A 120 10.35 -2.90 7.70
N ASN A 121 11.61 -2.59 7.96
CA ASN A 121 12.73 -3.50 7.81
C ASN A 121 12.59 -4.73 8.72
N PHE A 122 13.31 -5.81 8.37
CA PHE A 122 13.38 -7.03 9.17
C PHE A 122 13.77 -6.79 10.64
N ASP A 123 14.63 -5.80 10.89
CA ASP A 123 15.07 -5.43 12.24
C ASP A 123 14.07 -4.53 13.00
N GLY A 124 12.95 -4.17 12.37
CA GLY A 124 11.88 -3.37 12.95
C GLY A 124 11.98 -1.86 12.72
N ARG A 125 13.01 -1.38 12.02
CA ARG A 125 13.14 0.05 11.65
C ARG A 125 12.15 0.42 10.54
N LEU A 126 11.46 1.54 10.68
CA LEU A 126 10.74 2.13 9.54
C LEU A 126 11.71 2.77 8.55
N GLU A 127 11.34 2.72 7.27
CA GLU A 127 12.07 3.32 6.16
C GLU A 127 11.08 3.92 5.17
N VAL A 128 11.35 5.16 4.77
CA VAL A 128 10.52 5.97 3.88
C VAL A 128 11.19 6.06 2.53
N PHE A 129 10.41 5.92 1.46
CA PHE A 129 10.83 6.03 0.07
C PHE A 129 10.00 7.12 -0.60
N VAL A 130 10.63 8.01 -1.37
CA VAL A 130 9.96 9.08 -2.10
C VAL A 130 10.53 9.17 -3.50
N ARG A 131 9.65 9.28 -4.49
CA ARG A 131 10.05 9.55 -5.86
C ARG A 131 10.14 11.05 -6.11
N ALA A 132 11.24 11.47 -6.73
CA ALA A 132 11.46 12.85 -7.15
C ALA A 132 11.12 13.07 -8.64
N SER A 133 10.96 14.33 -9.03
CA SER A 133 10.59 14.76 -10.38
C SER A 133 11.66 14.48 -11.44
N ASP A 134 12.90 14.29 -11.02
CA ASP A 134 14.01 13.88 -11.89
C ASP A 134 14.03 12.37 -12.18
N GLY A 135 13.09 11.60 -11.62
CA GLY A 135 13.02 10.15 -11.77
C GLY A 135 13.88 9.37 -10.78
N SER A 136 14.52 10.05 -9.83
CA SER A 136 15.19 9.39 -8.70
C SER A 136 14.17 8.87 -7.69
N VAL A 137 14.56 7.83 -6.95
CA VAL A 137 13.85 7.40 -5.74
C VAL A 137 14.81 7.52 -4.59
N GLN A 138 14.40 8.26 -3.56
CA GLN A 138 15.21 8.62 -2.41
C GLN A 138 14.64 7.92 -1.18
N HIS A 139 15.50 7.53 -0.24
CA HIS A 139 15.06 6.85 0.96
C HIS A 139 15.82 7.28 2.22
N VAL A 140 15.13 7.21 3.36
CA VAL A 140 15.64 7.51 4.70
C VAL A 140 15.04 6.54 5.70
N TRP A 141 15.79 6.18 6.74
CA TRP A 141 15.38 5.15 7.70
C TRP A 141 15.61 5.57 9.15
N GLN A 142 14.84 4.96 10.06
CA GLN A 142 15.16 5.01 11.50
C GLN A 142 16.53 4.38 11.74
N THR A 143 17.36 4.98 12.60
CA THR A 143 18.71 4.48 12.97
C THR A 143 18.66 3.26 13.89
N ALA A 144 17.58 3.10 14.63
CA ALA A 144 17.22 1.92 15.43
C ALA A 144 15.69 1.86 15.56
N PRO A 145 15.09 0.68 15.84
CA PRO A 145 13.64 0.59 15.96
C PRO A 145 13.09 1.59 16.97
N ASN A 146 12.04 2.32 16.58
CA ASN A 146 11.36 3.33 17.42
C ASN A 146 12.24 4.51 17.86
N ASN A 147 13.34 4.79 17.15
CA ASN A 147 14.29 5.86 17.49
C ASN A 147 14.39 6.92 16.38
N GLY A 148 15.34 7.85 16.51
CA GLY A 148 15.60 8.90 15.52
C GLY A 148 15.97 8.37 14.14
N TRP A 149 15.89 9.26 13.15
CA TRP A 149 16.10 9.00 11.73
C TRP A 149 17.52 9.35 11.29
N GLU A 150 17.98 8.72 10.22
CA GLU A 150 19.16 9.18 9.50
C GLU A 150 18.97 10.63 9.04
N SER A 151 20.06 11.40 9.04
CA SER A 151 20.03 12.80 8.63
C SER A 151 20.22 13.01 7.12
N GLU A 152 20.72 11.99 6.41
CA GLU A 152 21.01 12.08 4.98
C GLU A 152 20.11 11.12 4.19
N TRP A 153 19.33 11.67 3.27
CA TRP A 153 18.63 10.90 2.24
C TRP A 153 19.64 10.25 1.30
N LYS A 154 19.36 9.01 0.90
CA LYS A 154 20.15 8.27 -0.08
C LYS A 154 19.32 7.98 -1.33
N ALA A 155 19.96 7.95 -2.48
CA ALA A 155 19.34 7.50 -3.72
C ALA A 155 19.28 5.96 -3.74
N LEU A 156 18.09 5.43 -4.01
CA LEU A 156 17.83 4.04 -4.34
C LEU A 156 17.87 3.82 -5.85
N PHE A 157 17.14 4.65 -6.60
CA PHE A 157 17.18 4.72 -8.06
C PHE A 157 17.62 6.12 -8.50
N ASP A 158 18.37 6.21 -9.60
CA ASP A 158 19.00 7.47 -10.01
C ASP A 158 18.06 8.38 -10.82
N ASP A 159 17.51 7.95 -11.95
CA ASP A 159 16.71 8.85 -12.83
C ASP A 159 15.68 8.13 -13.73
N GLN A 160 15.49 6.82 -13.53
CA GLN A 160 14.74 5.98 -14.46
C GLN A 160 13.25 5.86 -14.13
N VAL A 161 12.84 6.25 -12.91
CA VAL A 161 11.52 5.92 -12.36
C VAL A 161 10.47 6.94 -12.82
N ILE A 162 9.37 6.41 -13.37
CA ILE A 162 8.27 7.20 -13.94
C ILE A 162 6.93 7.01 -13.23
N GLY A 163 6.86 6.12 -12.24
CA GLY A 163 5.68 5.86 -11.41
C GLY A 163 6.01 5.81 -9.92
N ASP A 164 5.00 5.80 -9.06
CA ASP A 164 5.22 5.63 -7.63
C ASP A 164 5.83 4.25 -7.31
N VAL A 165 6.42 4.14 -6.12
CA VAL A 165 7.16 2.95 -5.67
C VAL A 165 6.28 2.09 -4.78
N ALA A 166 6.31 0.77 -4.99
CA ALA A 166 5.77 -0.20 -4.05
C ALA A 166 6.92 -0.87 -3.31
N VAL A 167 6.88 -0.90 -1.97
CA VAL A 167 7.92 -1.57 -1.16
C VAL A 167 7.27 -2.61 -0.26
N ILE A 168 7.67 -3.86 -0.43
CA ILE A 168 7.24 -4.97 0.42
C ILE A 168 8.45 -5.77 0.87
N PRO A 169 8.42 -6.42 2.04
CA PRO A 169 9.43 -7.39 2.37
C PRO A 169 9.21 -8.71 1.64
N ASP A 170 10.30 -9.42 1.46
CA ASP A 170 10.33 -10.81 1.03
C ASP A 170 10.08 -11.77 2.21
N ALA A 171 10.05 -13.07 1.96
CA ALA A 171 9.78 -14.10 2.97
C ALA A 171 10.78 -14.11 4.15
N ASP A 172 11.97 -13.55 3.97
CA ASP A 172 12.96 -13.38 5.04
C ASP A 172 12.95 -12.00 5.70
N GLY A 173 11.96 -11.16 5.34
CA GLY A 173 11.70 -9.85 5.92
C GLY A 173 12.56 -8.71 5.37
N ARG A 174 13.49 -8.98 4.44
CA ARG A 174 14.25 -7.94 3.74
C ARG A 174 13.36 -7.22 2.74
N LEU A 175 13.52 -5.91 2.61
CA LEU A 175 12.72 -5.08 1.72
C LEU A 175 13.09 -5.28 0.25
N GLU A 176 12.08 -5.21 -0.60
CA GLU A 176 12.16 -5.15 -2.05
C GLU A 176 11.22 -4.05 -2.57
N ALA A 177 11.79 -3.11 -3.32
CA ALA A 177 11.10 -1.99 -3.94
C ALA A 177 10.86 -2.29 -5.42
N PHE A 178 9.69 -1.94 -5.94
CA PHE A 178 9.27 -2.09 -7.33
C PHE A 178 8.82 -0.74 -7.87
N ALA A 179 9.25 -0.40 -9.08
CA ALA A 179 8.92 0.89 -9.68
C ALA A 179 8.68 0.73 -11.19
N ARG A 180 7.67 1.44 -11.71
CA ARG A 180 7.51 1.62 -13.16
C ARG A 180 8.59 2.58 -13.64
N ALA A 181 9.28 2.22 -14.72
CA ALA A 181 10.48 2.93 -15.17
C ALA A 181 10.76 2.71 -16.67
N TYR A 182 11.71 3.48 -17.18
CA TYR A 182 12.38 3.18 -18.44
C TYR A 182 13.68 2.42 -18.19
N SER A 183 13.93 1.36 -18.96
CA SER A 183 15.23 0.69 -18.98
C SER A 183 16.30 1.61 -19.60
N TYR A 184 17.57 1.25 -19.46
CA TYR A 184 18.68 1.94 -20.15
C TYR A 184 18.54 1.96 -21.68
N GLU A 185 17.77 1.03 -22.25
CA GLU A 185 17.47 0.95 -23.68
C GLU A 185 16.21 1.76 -24.06
N GLY A 186 15.56 2.43 -23.11
CA GLY A 186 14.39 3.27 -23.31
C GLY A 186 13.06 2.51 -23.37
N ALA A 187 13.03 1.21 -23.06
CA ALA A 187 11.80 0.42 -22.99
C ALA A 187 11.12 0.58 -21.63
N LEU A 188 9.78 0.63 -21.60
CA LEU A 188 9.03 0.52 -20.34
C LEU A 188 9.38 -0.81 -19.65
N THR A 189 9.46 -0.78 -18.33
CA THR A 189 9.78 -1.96 -17.50
C THR A 189 9.32 -1.73 -16.06
N VAL A 190 9.29 -2.81 -15.28
CA VAL A 190 9.32 -2.71 -13.82
C VAL A 190 10.75 -2.94 -13.35
N LEU A 191 11.37 -1.91 -12.77
CA LEU A 191 12.61 -2.06 -12.02
C LEU A 191 12.31 -2.59 -10.63
N HIS A 192 13.25 -3.35 -10.09
CA HIS A 192 13.19 -3.74 -8.68
C HIS A 192 14.55 -3.62 -8.01
N ALA A 193 14.53 -3.26 -6.72
CA ALA A 193 15.69 -3.18 -5.87
C ALA A 193 15.42 -3.97 -4.59
N TYR A 194 16.32 -4.88 -4.22
CA TYR A 194 16.15 -5.78 -3.07
C TYR A 194 17.36 -5.73 -2.14
N GLN A 195 17.11 -5.63 -0.83
CA GLN A 195 18.16 -5.58 0.18
C GLN A 195 18.94 -6.90 0.21
N ARG A 196 20.29 -6.85 0.30
CA ARG A 196 21.14 -8.05 0.43
C ARG A 196 22.02 -8.01 1.69
N PRO A 197 22.21 -9.16 2.40
CA PRO A 197 22.87 -9.18 3.72
C PRO A 197 24.38 -8.87 3.68
N HIS A 198 25.01 -8.93 2.50
CA HIS A 198 26.46 -8.84 2.34
C HIS A 198 26.96 -7.56 1.68
N VAL A 199 26.07 -6.57 1.44
CA VAL A 199 26.44 -5.30 0.79
C VAL A 199 26.02 -4.04 1.53
N ASN A 200 25.39 -4.14 2.71
CA ASN A 200 24.85 -2.95 3.41
C ASN A 200 24.13 -2.02 2.42
N GLY A 201 23.25 -2.58 1.60
CA GLY A 201 22.66 -1.88 0.47
C GLY A 201 21.78 -2.77 -0.40
N TRP A 202 21.45 -2.22 -1.57
CA TRP A 202 20.47 -2.76 -2.49
C TRP A 202 21.14 -3.44 -3.68
N ALA A 203 20.55 -4.53 -4.14
CA ALA A 203 20.83 -5.11 -5.45
C ALA A 203 19.68 -4.81 -6.40
N PHE A 204 19.96 -4.75 -7.70
CA PHE A 204 19.02 -4.27 -8.70
C PHE A 204 18.73 -5.33 -9.76
N GLY A 205 17.54 -5.25 -10.35
CA GLY A 205 17.15 -6.04 -11.49
C GLY A 205 16.00 -5.41 -12.27
N GLN A 206 15.57 -6.09 -13.33
CA GLN A 206 14.47 -5.67 -14.19
C GLN A 206 13.54 -6.85 -14.42
N LEU A 207 12.23 -6.61 -14.35
CA LEU A 207 11.19 -7.61 -14.61
C LEU A 207 10.62 -7.52 -16.04
N ASN A 208 11.14 -6.61 -16.87
CA ASN A 208 10.66 -6.33 -18.23
C ASN A 208 9.14 -6.00 -18.22
N GLY A 209 8.45 -6.25 -19.34
CA GLY A 209 7.01 -5.96 -19.51
C GLY A 209 6.76 -4.59 -20.16
N ALA A 210 5.50 -4.15 -20.16
CA ALA A 210 5.11 -2.83 -20.67
C ALA A 210 4.08 -2.18 -19.73
N PRO A 211 4.43 -1.92 -18.46
CA PRO A 211 3.51 -1.41 -17.46
C PRO A 211 2.91 -0.05 -17.84
N GLN A 212 1.57 0.03 -17.88
CA GLN A 212 0.78 1.24 -18.11
C GLN A 212 0.38 1.95 -16.81
N GLY A 213 0.52 1.27 -15.67
CA GLY A 213 0.28 1.80 -14.33
C GLY A 213 1.39 1.44 -13.35
N ASP A 214 1.34 2.01 -12.17
CA ASP A 214 2.36 1.80 -11.14
C ASP A 214 2.25 0.37 -10.56
N PRO A 215 3.38 -0.26 -10.20
CA PRO A 215 3.35 -1.61 -9.68
C PRO A 215 2.75 -1.63 -8.28
N THR A 216 2.08 -2.73 -7.98
CA THR A 216 1.72 -3.14 -6.63
C THR A 216 2.25 -4.54 -6.41
N ALA A 217 2.67 -4.85 -5.19
CA ALA A 217 3.29 -6.13 -4.90
C ALA A 217 2.68 -6.74 -3.63
N VAL A 218 2.59 -8.06 -3.62
CA VAL A 218 2.10 -8.83 -2.48
C VAL A 218 3.07 -9.97 -2.18
N LEU A 219 3.24 -10.29 -0.89
CA LEU A 219 3.87 -11.52 -0.46
C LEU A 219 2.78 -12.57 -0.25
N ASN A 220 2.80 -13.63 -1.04
CA ASN A 220 1.83 -14.71 -0.89
C ASN A 220 2.11 -15.56 0.36
N THR A 221 1.14 -16.39 0.75
CA THR A 221 1.26 -17.25 1.95
C THR A 221 2.31 -18.36 1.81
N SER A 222 2.77 -18.65 0.59
CA SER A 222 3.89 -19.57 0.33
C SER A 222 5.27 -18.90 0.34
N GLY A 223 5.34 -17.59 0.58
CA GLY A 223 6.57 -16.82 0.70
C GLY A 223 7.16 -16.34 -0.63
N GLN A 224 6.42 -16.40 -1.74
CA GLN A 224 6.83 -15.77 -2.99
C GLN A 224 6.17 -14.40 -3.13
N GLN A 225 6.93 -13.43 -3.64
CA GLN A 225 6.35 -12.16 -4.05
C GLN A 225 5.65 -12.29 -5.41
N GLU A 226 4.59 -11.53 -5.59
CA GLU A 226 3.83 -11.41 -6.83
C GLU A 226 3.51 -9.94 -7.08
N VAL A 227 3.87 -9.46 -8.27
CA VAL A 227 3.78 -8.05 -8.68
C VAL A 227 2.71 -7.93 -9.75
N PHE A 228 1.86 -6.93 -9.61
CA PHE A 228 0.78 -6.60 -10.54
C PHE A 228 0.97 -5.19 -11.08
N VAL A 229 0.58 -5.00 -12.34
CA VAL A 229 0.56 -3.70 -13.02
C VAL A 229 -0.70 -3.61 -13.88
N LEU A 230 -1.09 -2.39 -14.25
CA LEU A 230 -1.89 -2.25 -15.47
C LEU A 230 -0.98 -2.56 -16.67
N GLY A 231 -1.41 -3.46 -17.53
CA GLY A 231 -0.71 -3.85 -18.75
C GLY A 231 -1.29 -3.19 -19.99
N PRO A 232 -0.73 -3.48 -21.17
CA PRO A 232 -1.34 -3.13 -22.45
C PRO A 232 -2.74 -3.76 -22.61
N ASP A 233 -3.47 -3.29 -23.62
CA ASP A 233 -4.78 -3.82 -24.02
C ASP A 233 -5.81 -3.85 -22.88
N ASP A 234 -5.83 -2.79 -22.06
CA ASP A 234 -6.80 -2.57 -20.99
C ASP A 234 -6.87 -3.74 -19.99
N SER A 235 -5.71 -4.30 -19.64
CA SER A 235 -5.61 -5.48 -18.79
C SER A 235 -4.84 -5.24 -17.49
N VAL A 236 -5.04 -6.13 -16.51
CA VAL A 236 -4.12 -6.28 -15.38
C VAL A 236 -3.17 -7.42 -15.72
N GLU A 237 -1.87 -7.19 -15.54
CA GLU A 237 -0.83 -8.19 -15.71
C GLU A 237 -0.12 -8.47 -14.40
N HIS A 238 0.38 -9.70 -14.25
CA HIS A 238 1.13 -10.12 -13.08
C HIS A 238 2.38 -10.93 -13.42
N ILE A 239 3.36 -10.88 -12.53
CA ILE A 239 4.57 -11.70 -12.54
C ILE A 239 4.89 -12.13 -11.11
N TRP A 240 5.39 -13.35 -10.91
CA TRP A 240 5.62 -13.90 -9.58
C TRP A 240 7.01 -14.50 -9.45
N GLN A 241 7.51 -14.56 -8.22
CA GLN A 241 8.68 -15.34 -7.89
C GLN A 241 8.36 -16.84 -8.02
N THR A 242 9.22 -17.59 -8.69
CA THR A 242 9.05 -19.05 -8.89
C THR A 242 9.41 -19.85 -7.63
N LYS A 243 10.20 -19.27 -6.73
CA LYS A 243 10.56 -19.78 -5.41
C LYS A 243 10.65 -18.61 -4.44
N PRO A 244 10.38 -18.82 -3.14
CA PRO A 244 10.55 -17.77 -2.13
C PRO A 244 11.92 -17.10 -2.23
N GLY A 245 11.92 -15.79 -2.44
CA GLY A 245 13.09 -14.93 -2.59
C GLY A 245 14.06 -15.25 -3.71
N ASN A 246 13.63 -16.01 -4.73
CA ASN A 246 14.50 -16.33 -5.85
C ASN A 246 13.77 -16.67 -7.16
N GLY A 247 14.22 -16.00 -8.23
CA GLY A 247 13.83 -16.26 -9.61
C GLY A 247 12.41 -15.79 -9.92
N TRP A 248 12.21 -15.21 -11.09
CA TRP A 248 10.91 -14.71 -11.54
C TRP A 248 10.33 -15.59 -12.66
N ALA A 249 9.01 -15.58 -12.80
CA ALA A 249 8.34 -16.19 -13.94
C ALA A 249 8.94 -15.64 -15.25
N PRO A 250 8.95 -16.44 -16.35
CA PRO A 250 9.67 -16.09 -17.58
C PRO A 250 9.08 -14.87 -18.32
N GLY A 251 7.92 -14.37 -17.91
CA GLY A 251 7.29 -13.17 -18.44
C GLY A 251 5.98 -12.86 -17.73
N TRP A 252 5.49 -11.65 -17.95
CA TRP A 252 4.21 -11.17 -17.47
C TRP A 252 3.06 -11.98 -18.06
N ARG A 253 1.99 -12.17 -17.28
CA ARG A 253 0.76 -12.81 -17.72
C ARG A 253 -0.41 -11.88 -17.50
N SER A 254 -1.30 -11.79 -18.47
CA SER A 254 -2.56 -11.07 -18.32
C SER A 254 -3.58 -11.92 -17.56
N ILE A 255 -4.29 -11.28 -16.63
CA ILE A 255 -5.50 -11.83 -15.98
C ILE A 255 -6.78 -11.21 -16.57
N GLY A 256 -6.64 -10.49 -17.69
CA GLY A 256 -7.70 -9.73 -18.37
C GLY A 256 -7.99 -8.38 -17.71
N GLY A 257 -9.04 -7.72 -18.17
CA GLY A 257 -9.55 -6.44 -17.70
C GLY A 257 -10.55 -5.88 -18.71
N ASP A 258 -11.20 -4.77 -18.38
CA ASP A 258 -12.16 -4.07 -19.25
C ASP A 258 -12.04 -2.55 -19.11
N THR A 259 -10.80 -2.03 -19.09
CA THR A 259 -10.38 -0.63 -18.76
C THR A 259 -10.03 -0.35 -17.29
N PRO A 260 -9.16 -1.16 -16.66
CA PRO A 260 -8.69 -0.89 -15.32
C PRO A 260 -7.92 0.44 -15.28
N ALA A 261 -8.12 1.20 -14.22
CA ALA A 261 -7.56 2.53 -14.01
C ALA A 261 -7.00 2.67 -12.60
N GLY A 262 -5.87 3.37 -12.49
CA GLY A 262 -5.16 3.53 -11.22
C GLY A 262 -4.38 2.29 -10.81
N THR A 263 -4.05 2.19 -9.53
CA THR A 263 -3.24 1.09 -8.98
C THR A 263 -4.14 -0.05 -8.47
N PRO A 264 -3.92 -1.31 -8.89
CA PRO A 264 -4.65 -2.44 -8.33
C PRO A 264 -4.39 -2.61 -6.83
N ALA A 265 -5.38 -3.11 -6.09
CA ALA A 265 -5.24 -3.52 -4.70
C ALA A 265 -5.35 -5.04 -4.58
N ILE A 266 -4.46 -5.67 -3.80
CA ILE A 266 -4.38 -7.13 -3.74
C ILE A 266 -4.64 -7.59 -2.30
N GLY A 267 -5.73 -8.34 -2.11
CA GLY A 267 -6.07 -8.99 -0.87
C GLY A 267 -5.53 -10.41 -0.83
N VAL A 268 -5.06 -10.84 0.33
CA VAL A 268 -4.68 -12.24 0.57
C VAL A 268 -5.75 -12.86 1.47
N ASN A 269 -6.54 -13.77 0.91
CA ASN A 269 -7.50 -14.54 1.68
C ASN A 269 -6.80 -15.46 2.69
N THR A 270 -7.52 -15.86 3.74
CA THR A 270 -6.99 -16.76 4.77
C THR A 270 -6.58 -18.14 4.25
N ASP A 271 -7.11 -18.55 3.10
CA ASP A 271 -6.74 -19.80 2.42
C ASP A 271 -5.54 -19.63 1.46
N GLY A 272 -4.93 -18.44 1.40
CA GLY A 272 -3.77 -18.12 0.60
C GLY A 272 -4.06 -17.72 -0.85
N ARG A 273 -5.34 -17.68 -1.26
CA ARG A 273 -5.72 -17.17 -2.59
C ARG A 273 -5.65 -15.65 -2.62
N LEU A 274 -5.11 -15.11 -3.70
CA LEU A 274 -5.14 -13.67 -3.95
C LEU A 274 -6.49 -13.23 -4.53
N ASP A 275 -6.94 -12.03 -4.17
CA ASP A 275 -8.06 -11.32 -4.80
C ASP A 275 -7.59 -9.93 -5.23
N VAL A 276 -7.75 -9.61 -6.51
CA VAL A 276 -7.25 -8.38 -7.14
C VAL A 276 -8.42 -7.46 -7.40
N PHE A 277 -8.37 -6.24 -6.87
CA PHE A 277 -9.41 -5.21 -7.00
C PHE A 277 -8.89 -4.09 -7.88
N THR A 278 -9.70 -3.65 -8.84
CA THR A 278 -9.37 -2.51 -9.71
C THR A 278 -10.57 -1.59 -9.88
N ARG A 279 -10.28 -0.28 -9.85
CA ARG A 279 -11.22 0.73 -10.35
C ARG A 279 -11.18 0.69 -11.88
N GLN A 280 -12.32 0.91 -12.52
CA GLN A 280 -12.39 1.06 -13.98
C GLN A 280 -12.47 2.54 -14.37
N GLU A 281 -12.18 2.89 -15.62
CA GLU A 281 -12.28 4.27 -16.14
C GLU A 281 -13.69 4.87 -15.90
N GLY A 282 -14.73 4.03 -15.98
CA GLY A 282 -16.13 4.39 -15.71
C GLY A 282 -16.50 4.59 -14.24
N GLY A 283 -15.55 4.48 -13.29
CA GLY A 283 -15.78 4.68 -11.87
C GLY A 283 -16.51 3.54 -11.16
N THR A 284 -16.55 2.35 -11.79
CA THR A 284 -16.94 1.09 -11.16
C THR A 284 -15.75 0.47 -10.44
N LEU A 285 -16.02 -0.52 -9.57
CA LEU A 285 -14.99 -1.33 -8.95
C LEU A 285 -15.24 -2.80 -9.30
N GLU A 286 -14.20 -3.48 -9.76
CA GLU A 286 -14.25 -4.90 -10.11
C GLU A 286 -13.16 -5.66 -9.37
N HIS A 287 -13.36 -6.97 -9.26
CA HIS A 287 -12.36 -7.84 -8.67
C HIS A 287 -12.26 -9.20 -9.37
N LYS A 288 -11.11 -9.85 -9.18
CA LYS A 288 -10.78 -11.16 -9.74
C LYS A 288 -9.87 -11.91 -8.79
N TRP A 289 -10.23 -13.14 -8.49
CA TRP A 289 -9.54 -13.95 -7.49
C TRP A 289 -8.90 -15.20 -8.08
N GLN A 290 -7.86 -15.68 -7.42
CA GLN A 290 -7.30 -17.01 -7.65
C GLN A 290 -8.31 -18.09 -7.19
N THR A 291 -8.37 -19.19 -7.93
CA THR A 291 -9.21 -20.38 -7.65
C THR A 291 -8.43 -21.49 -6.93
N ASN A 292 -7.12 -21.32 -6.81
CA ASN A 292 -6.21 -22.12 -5.98
C ASN A 292 -5.09 -21.20 -5.47
N PRO A 293 -4.56 -21.44 -4.25
CA PRO A 293 -3.50 -20.61 -3.71
C PRO A 293 -2.23 -20.66 -4.57
N ALA A 294 -1.45 -19.59 -4.44
CA ALA A 294 -0.28 -19.14 -5.18
C ALA A 294 0.81 -20.18 -5.57
N PRO A 295 1.78 -19.82 -6.44
CA PRO A 295 1.92 -18.54 -7.17
C PRO A 295 1.52 -18.56 -8.66
N ASP A 296 1.29 -19.73 -9.26
CA ASP A 296 0.78 -19.83 -10.64
C ASP A 296 -0.74 -20.06 -10.67
N GLY A 297 -1.43 -19.60 -9.61
CA GLY A 297 -2.84 -19.86 -9.37
C GLY A 297 -3.71 -19.57 -10.60
N LYS A 298 -4.62 -20.48 -10.93
CA LYS A 298 -5.66 -20.24 -11.94
C LYS A 298 -6.58 -19.15 -11.43
N TRP A 299 -6.89 -18.17 -12.26
CA TRP A 299 -7.80 -17.09 -11.93
C TRP A 299 -9.26 -17.47 -12.24
N SER A 300 -10.21 -16.81 -11.58
CA SER A 300 -11.63 -16.90 -11.92
C SER A 300 -11.83 -16.51 -13.40
N SER A 301 -12.86 -17.07 -14.04
CA SER A 301 -13.02 -16.93 -15.49
C SER A 301 -13.34 -15.50 -15.95
N ALA A 302 -13.96 -14.69 -15.09
CA ALA A 302 -14.38 -13.33 -15.39
C ALA A 302 -13.95 -12.38 -14.27
N TRP A 303 -13.82 -11.10 -14.59
CA TRP A 303 -13.89 -10.04 -13.59
C TRP A 303 -15.34 -9.88 -13.14
N VAL A 304 -15.54 -9.59 -11.85
CA VAL A 304 -16.88 -9.43 -11.27
C VAL A 304 -17.00 -8.04 -10.69
N SER A 305 -18.15 -7.39 -10.91
CA SER A 305 -18.44 -6.09 -10.34
C SER A 305 -18.61 -6.20 -8.82
N LEU A 306 -17.78 -5.47 -8.08
CA LEU A 306 -17.93 -5.25 -6.64
C LEU A 306 -18.72 -3.95 -6.36
N TYR A 307 -18.64 -2.98 -7.27
CA TYR A 307 -19.44 -1.76 -7.25
C TYR A 307 -19.80 -1.30 -8.66
N SER A 308 -21.07 -1.00 -8.89
CA SER A 308 -21.57 -0.35 -10.10
C SER A 308 -22.73 0.58 -9.74
N GLY A 309 -22.44 1.86 -9.55
CA GLY A 309 -23.46 2.82 -9.11
C GLY A 309 -22.96 4.26 -9.06
N THR A 310 -23.81 5.13 -8.52
CA THR A 310 -23.49 6.53 -8.24
C THR A 310 -23.50 6.79 -6.73
N PRO A 311 -22.58 7.63 -6.21
CA PRO A 311 -21.49 8.31 -6.90
C PRO A 311 -20.40 7.35 -7.42
N LEU A 312 -19.57 7.84 -8.36
CA LEU A 312 -18.47 7.06 -8.93
C LEU A 312 -17.35 6.86 -7.91
N VAL A 313 -16.61 5.75 -8.04
CA VAL A 313 -15.32 5.59 -7.36
C VAL A 313 -14.29 6.44 -8.09
N ILE A 314 -13.53 7.27 -7.36
CA ILE A 314 -12.53 8.19 -7.93
C ILE A 314 -11.11 7.95 -7.42
N GLY A 315 -10.96 7.32 -6.24
CA GLY A 315 -9.66 6.92 -5.70
C GLY A 315 -9.33 5.46 -6.00
N ASP A 316 -8.06 5.12 -5.92
CA ASP A 316 -7.60 3.74 -6.00
C ASP A 316 -8.12 2.94 -4.79
N PRO A 317 -8.55 1.68 -4.98
CA PRO A 317 -9.02 0.87 -3.87
C PRO A 317 -7.87 0.56 -2.91
N VAL A 318 -8.21 0.34 -1.65
CA VAL A 318 -7.31 -0.26 -0.66
C VAL A 318 -8.00 -1.47 -0.08
N VAL A 319 -7.31 -2.60 0.02
CA VAL A 319 -7.84 -3.80 0.64
C VAL A 319 -7.05 -4.12 1.89
N ALA A 320 -7.76 -4.22 3.01
CA ALA A 320 -7.23 -4.67 4.28
C ALA A 320 -7.92 -5.98 4.67
N SER A 321 -7.39 -6.59 5.70
CA SER A 321 -7.71 -7.95 6.07
C SER A 321 -8.03 -7.92 7.56
N ASN A 322 -9.31 -8.11 7.89
CA ASN A 322 -9.82 -8.03 9.26
C ASN A 322 -9.20 -9.12 10.15
N ALA A 323 -9.24 -8.93 11.47
CA ALA A 323 -8.73 -9.89 12.44
C ALA A 323 -9.33 -11.30 12.25
N ASP A 324 -10.62 -11.38 11.92
CA ASP A 324 -11.34 -12.62 11.63
C ASP A 324 -11.06 -13.23 10.24
N GLY A 325 -10.21 -12.59 9.44
CA GLY A 325 -9.76 -13.08 8.15
C GLY A 325 -10.59 -12.63 6.95
N ARG A 326 -11.64 -11.83 7.14
CA ARG A 326 -12.42 -11.26 6.04
C ARG A 326 -11.64 -10.14 5.36
N LEU A 327 -11.61 -10.13 4.03
CA LEU A 327 -11.15 -8.96 3.28
C LEU A 327 -12.16 -7.82 3.41
N GLU A 328 -11.66 -6.60 3.54
CA GLU A 328 -12.43 -5.36 3.52
C GLU A 328 -11.76 -4.35 2.58
N VAL A 329 -12.53 -3.87 1.63
CA VAL A 329 -12.11 -2.98 0.55
C VAL A 329 -12.64 -1.59 0.84
N PHE A 330 -11.77 -0.59 0.73
CA PHE A 330 -12.02 0.83 0.94
C PHE A 330 -11.79 1.59 -0.36
N ALA A 331 -12.56 2.63 -0.62
CA ALA A 331 -12.29 3.54 -1.73
C ALA A 331 -12.87 4.94 -1.48
N LEU A 332 -12.31 5.95 -2.17
CA LEU A 332 -12.82 7.32 -2.22
C LEU A 332 -13.85 7.46 -3.35
N PHE A 333 -15.00 8.05 -3.03
CA PHE A 333 -16.11 8.27 -3.94
C PHE A 333 -16.22 9.74 -4.35
N GLY A 334 -16.84 10.00 -5.51
CA GLY A 334 -16.96 11.34 -6.10
C GLY A 334 -17.78 12.34 -5.30
N ASP A 335 -18.45 11.92 -4.23
CA ASP A 335 -19.10 12.78 -3.25
C ASP A 335 -18.19 13.15 -2.07
N GLY A 336 -16.91 12.78 -2.13
CA GLY A 336 -15.91 13.00 -1.07
C GLY A 336 -15.97 11.98 0.07
N THR A 337 -16.89 11.01 0.03
CA THR A 337 -16.98 9.98 1.08
C THR A 337 -15.95 8.89 0.87
N ILE A 338 -15.36 8.42 1.96
CA ILE A 338 -14.71 7.11 1.99
C ILE A 338 -15.78 6.08 2.32
N ARG A 339 -15.78 4.97 1.58
CA ARG A 339 -16.71 3.86 1.82
C ARG A 339 -15.96 2.54 1.86
N CYS A 340 -16.55 1.56 2.52
CA CYS A 340 -16.03 0.20 2.57
C CYS A 340 -17.09 -0.87 2.27
N ALA A 341 -16.60 -2.03 1.82
CA ALA A 341 -17.36 -3.28 1.72
C ALA A 341 -16.47 -4.44 2.17
N TRP A 342 -17.05 -5.46 2.78
CA TRP A 342 -16.30 -6.59 3.32
C TRP A 342 -16.88 -7.92 2.85
N GLN A 343 -16.05 -8.96 2.84
CA GLN A 343 -16.55 -10.33 2.70
C GLN A 343 -17.49 -10.64 3.88
N ASN A 344 -18.66 -11.25 3.61
CA ASN A 344 -19.55 -11.71 4.68
C ASN A 344 -19.03 -12.99 5.34
N VAL A 345 -18.30 -13.81 4.57
CA VAL A 345 -17.60 -15.01 5.04
C VAL A 345 -16.16 -14.97 4.56
N ALA A 346 -15.20 -15.14 5.47
CA ALA A 346 -13.78 -15.08 5.14
C ALA A 346 -13.42 -16.06 4.00
N GLY A 347 -12.74 -15.55 2.97
CA GLY A 347 -12.36 -16.34 1.80
C GLY A 347 -13.47 -16.60 0.79
N ASN A 348 -14.70 -16.11 1.01
CA ASN A 348 -15.77 -16.22 0.02
C ASN A 348 -15.78 -14.99 -0.89
N ASP A 349 -15.09 -15.09 -2.03
CA ASP A 349 -14.96 -13.98 -2.99
C ASP A 349 -16.28 -13.65 -3.72
N ASN A 350 -17.35 -14.45 -3.57
CA ASN A 350 -18.64 -14.16 -4.21
C ASN A 350 -19.67 -13.54 -3.25
N ASP A 351 -19.31 -13.31 -1.99
CA ASP A 351 -20.25 -12.91 -0.94
C ASP A 351 -19.72 -11.70 -0.17
N TRP A 352 -20.09 -10.53 -0.68
CA TRP A 352 -19.71 -9.23 -0.14
C TRP A 352 -20.90 -8.51 0.47
N SER A 353 -20.64 -7.68 1.46
CA SER A 353 -21.63 -6.76 2.01
C SER A 353 -22.04 -5.71 0.97
N ALA A 354 -23.13 -4.99 1.26
CA ALA A 354 -23.33 -3.70 0.61
C ALA A 354 -22.17 -2.74 0.95
N TRP A 355 -22.02 -1.68 0.16
CA TRP A 355 -21.09 -0.59 0.47
C TRP A 355 -21.64 0.30 1.58
N HIS A 356 -20.80 0.61 2.56
CA HIS A 356 -21.12 1.43 3.72
C HIS A 356 -20.27 2.68 3.71
N SER A 357 -20.89 3.85 3.92
CA SER A 357 -20.15 5.11 4.00
C SER A 357 -19.55 5.29 5.39
N LEU A 358 -18.26 5.65 5.42
CA LEU A 358 -17.59 6.14 6.62
C LEU A 358 -17.75 7.66 6.77
N GLY A 359 -18.41 8.32 5.82
CA GLY A 359 -18.55 9.78 5.76
C GLY A 359 -17.41 10.45 5.01
N VAL A 360 -17.47 11.79 4.95
CA VAL A 360 -16.37 12.63 4.46
C VAL A 360 -15.35 12.79 5.60
N PRO A 361 -14.03 12.75 5.34
CA PRO A 361 -12.99 12.95 6.33
C PRO A 361 -12.92 14.39 6.83
N GLU A 362 -13.90 14.80 7.60
CA GLU A 362 -13.96 16.11 8.24
C GLU A 362 -14.35 15.89 9.69
N SER A 363 -13.75 16.65 10.60
CA SER A 363 -14.20 16.64 11.98
C SER A 363 -15.66 17.05 12.01
N SER A 364 -16.52 16.30 12.69
CA SER A 364 -17.88 16.75 12.96
C SER A 364 -17.82 18.08 13.70
N GLN A 365 -18.15 19.17 13.03
CA GLN A 365 -18.45 20.44 13.69
C GLN A 365 -19.65 20.22 14.62
N GLY A 366 -19.41 20.10 15.92
CA GLY A 366 -20.45 20.32 16.93
C GLY A 366 -20.52 19.28 18.05
N GLY A 367 -20.26 19.78 19.26
CA GLY A 367 -20.51 19.15 20.55
C GLY A 367 -20.04 20.05 21.67
#